data_AF-A0A957SDF6-F1
#
_entry.id   AF-A0A957SDF6-F1
#
_cell.length_a   1.000
_cell.length_b   1.000
_cell.length_c   1.000
_cell.angle_alpha   90.00
_cell.angle_beta   90.00
_cell.angle_gamma   90.00
#
_symmetry.space_group_name_H-M   'P 1'
#
loop_
_entity.id
_entity.type
_entity.pdbx_description
1 polymer ?
#
loop_
_entity_poly.entity_id
_entity_poly.type
_entity_poly.pdbx_seq_one_letter_code
_entity_poly.pdbx_strand_id
1 'polypeptide(L)'
;MNRATYISSYLIYNNIDLVAIQAVAGALINRLYLDQPIPYDKFASVVDEAQVLLNVVPTKPVIKMAKAEHVDAFFRDGSLRLGTFSYYNKFDHEEIGDRSEGSFILVGQCPPTTAFVEIGGGFDHYVFCCFCGEADQACLQRFDYDSSFQIVDIEGFATAIQKRLGALSYRFAECVYSRDKVVVGRVERDFDFNRMSARLLDFVNEAKYFVKPDKYSHQSEFRFTWQMPSDVDVPLDFQCPEAVQYCQR
;
A
#
# COMPACT_ATOMS: atom_id res chain seq x y z
N MET A 1 2.84 -10.51 19.68
CA MET A 1 3.88 -11.25 18.93
C MET A 1 4.32 -10.30 17.83
N ASN A 2 5.55 -9.76 17.89
CA ASN A 2 6.05 -8.85 16.85
C ASN A 2 5.96 -9.58 15.50
N ARG A 3 5.20 -9.00 14.56
CA ARG A 3 5.09 -9.55 13.21
C ARG A 3 6.23 -8.98 12.39
N ALA A 4 7.31 -9.73 12.29
CA ALA A 4 8.34 -9.44 11.30
C ALA A 4 7.78 -9.68 9.90
N THR A 5 8.24 -8.90 8.92
CA THR A 5 8.03 -9.20 7.51
C THR A 5 8.46 -10.65 7.24
N TYR A 6 7.61 -11.41 6.54
CA TYR A 6 7.85 -12.84 6.34
C TYR A 6 7.63 -13.25 4.88
N ILE A 7 8.36 -14.29 4.46
CA ILE A 7 8.24 -14.93 3.16
C ILE A 7 7.52 -16.25 3.37
N SER A 8 6.43 -16.47 2.63
CA SER A 8 5.63 -17.70 2.68
C SER A 8 5.91 -18.63 1.50
N SER A 9 6.28 -18.06 0.35
CA SER A 9 6.65 -18.80 -0.86
C SER A 9 7.82 -18.12 -1.56
N TYR A 10 8.75 -18.90 -2.11
CA TYR A 10 9.88 -18.41 -2.91
C TYR A 10 10.14 -19.35 -4.10
N LEU A 11 10.02 -18.83 -5.33
CA LEU A 11 10.21 -19.60 -6.55
C LEU A 11 11.15 -18.87 -7.51
N ILE A 12 11.94 -19.61 -8.29
CA ILE A 12 12.86 -19.06 -9.29
C ILE A 12 12.65 -19.79 -10.61
N TYR A 13 12.58 -19.03 -11.69
CA TYR A 13 12.45 -19.50 -13.06
C TYR A 13 13.45 -18.79 -13.98
N ASN A 14 13.73 -19.41 -15.11
CA ASN A 14 14.56 -18.83 -16.17
C ASN A 14 13.73 -18.60 -17.44
N ASN A 15 13.92 -17.45 -18.07
CA ASN A 15 13.38 -17.08 -19.38
C ASN A 15 11.87 -17.24 -19.50
N ILE A 16 11.12 -16.91 -18.45
CA ILE A 16 9.66 -16.88 -18.51
C ILE A 16 9.18 -15.51 -19.00
N ASP A 17 8.13 -15.53 -19.82
CA ASP A 17 7.48 -14.32 -20.31
C ASP A 17 6.36 -13.85 -19.35
N LEU A 18 5.67 -12.77 -19.73
CA LEU A 18 4.58 -12.22 -18.95
C LEU A 18 3.43 -13.21 -18.73
N VAL A 19 3.11 -14.03 -19.75
CA VAL A 19 2.02 -15.02 -19.68
C VAL A 19 2.34 -16.08 -18.62
N ALA A 20 3.58 -16.57 -18.62
CA ALA A 20 4.05 -17.49 -17.59
C ALA A 20 4.10 -16.84 -16.19
N ILE A 21 4.46 -15.55 -16.10
CA ILE A 21 4.41 -14.81 -14.82
C ILE A 21 3.00 -14.75 -14.25
N GLN A 22 2.02 -14.41 -15.09
CA GLN A 22 0.61 -14.37 -14.69
C GLN A 22 0.11 -15.75 -14.26
N ALA A 23 0.51 -16.82 -14.96
CA ALA A 23 0.16 -18.19 -14.61
C ALA A 23 0.73 -18.62 -13.24
N VAL A 24 2.04 -18.41 -13.01
CA VAL A 24 2.70 -18.80 -11.75
C VAL A 24 2.14 -18.00 -10.57
N ALA A 25 1.99 -16.68 -10.70
CA ALA A 25 1.40 -15.86 -9.66
C ALA A 25 -0.06 -16.25 -9.39
N GLY A 26 -0.82 -16.55 -10.44
CA GLY A 26 -2.19 -17.06 -10.34
C GLY A 26 -2.29 -18.37 -9.58
N ALA A 27 -1.35 -19.30 -9.83
CA ALA A 27 -1.26 -20.56 -9.08
C ALA A 27 -0.96 -20.35 -7.59
N LEU A 28 -0.06 -19.42 -7.25
CA LEU A 28 0.25 -19.07 -5.86
C LEU A 28 -0.98 -18.53 -5.11
N ILE A 29 -1.72 -17.61 -5.74
CA ILE A 29 -2.96 -17.01 -5.18
C ILE A 29 -4.02 -18.10 -4.94
N ASN A 30 -4.21 -18.98 -5.92
CA ASN A 30 -5.26 -19.99 -5.91
C ASN A 30 -4.83 -21.32 -5.25
N ARG A 31 -3.62 -21.40 -4.71
CA ARG A 31 -3.02 -22.61 -4.11
C ARG A 31 -3.07 -23.83 -5.05
N LEU A 32 -2.77 -23.61 -6.33
CA LEU A 32 -2.73 -24.65 -7.36
C LEU A 32 -1.34 -25.27 -7.47
N TYR A 33 -1.28 -26.53 -7.89
CA TYR A 33 -0.01 -27.19 -8.19
C TYR A 33 0.58 -26.67 -9.51
N LEU A 34 1.90 -26.41 -9.50
CA LEU A 34 2.65 -25.87 -10.64
C LEU A 34 3.14 -26.93 -11.62
N ASP A 35 2.88 -28.21 -11.35
CA ASP A 35 3.17 -29.34 -12.25
C ASP A 35 2.05 -29.61 -13.27
N GLN A 36 0.99 -28.79 -13.23
CA GLN A 36 -0.17 -28.86 -14.13
C GLN A 36 -0.37 -27.53 -14.86
N PRO A 37 -0.98 -27.53 -16.06
CA PRO A 37 -1.39 -26.30 -16.73
C PRO A 37 -2.35 -25.49 -15.85
N ILE A 38 -2.02 -24.21 -15.65
CA ILE A 38 -2.87 -23.30 -14.89
C ILE A 38 -4.02 -22.84 -15.79
N PRO A 39 -5.29 -22.93 -15.36
CA PRO A 39 -6.42 -22.42 -16.13
C PRO A 39 -6.29 -20.91 -16.37
N TYR A 40 -6.60 -20.44 -17.58
CA TYR A 40 -6.47 -19.02 -17.95
C TYR A 40 -7.32 -18.07 -17.07
N ASP A 41 -8.48 -18.53 -16.59
CA ASP A 41 -9.33 -17.77 -15.65
C ASP A 41 -8.70 -17.60 -14.26
N LYS A 42 -7.62 -18.35 -13.97
CA LYS A 42 -6.85 -18.31 -12.73
C LYS A 42 -5.54 -17.52 -12.85
N PHE A 43 -5.20 -17.03 -14.04
CA PHE A 43 -4.01 -16.19 -14.23
C PHE A 43 -4.16 -14.92 -13.40
N ALA A 44 -3.10 -14.46 -12.75
CA ALA A 44 -3.12 -13.23 -11.98
C ALA A 44 -3.08 -11.98 -12.86
N SER A 45 -3.72 -10.91 -12.39
CA SER A 45 -3.44 -9.56 -12.86
C SER A 45 -2.14 -9.09 -12.22
N VAL A 46 -1.32 -8.36 -12.98
CA VAL A 46 0.00 -7.92 -12.54
C VAL A 46 0.14 -6.41 -12.74
N VAL A 47 0.76 -5.76 -11.76
CA VAL A 47 1.09 -4.34 -11.79
C VAL A 47 2.60 -4.21 -11.98
N ASP A 48 3.02 -3.45 -12.98
CA ASP A 48 4.43 -3.05 -13.10
C ASP A 48 4.70 -1.96 -12.05
N GLU A 49 5.79 -2.09 -11.30
CA GLU A 49 6.15 -1.15 -10.25
C GLU A 49 6.23 0.30 -10.75
N ALA A 50 6.59 0.52 -12.01
CA ALA A 50 6.68 1.84 -12.63
C ALA A 50 5.31 2.51 -12.82
N GLN A 51 4.21 1.76 -12.73
CA GLN A 51 2.86 2.32 -12.74
C GLN A 51 2.51 3.01 -11.41
N VAL A 52 3.20 2.67 -10.33
CA VAL A 52 3.02 3.30 -9.02
C VAL A 52 3.93 4.52 -8.92
N LEU A 53 3.35 5.70 -9.16
CA LEU A 53 4.07 6.96 -9.16
C LEU A 53 4.25 7.50 -7.72
N LEU A 54 5.29 7.01 -7.05
CA LEU A 54 5.63 7.44 -5.69
C LEU A 54 6.08 8.90 -5.63
N ASN A 55 5.62 9.60 -4.60
CA ASN A 55 5.91 11.00 -4.29
C ASN A 55 5.54 11.97 -5.42
N VAL A 56 4.53 11.62 -6.23
CA VAL A 56 3.98 12.52 -7.24
C VAL A 56 2.72 13.19 -6.69
N VAL A 57 2.74 14.52 -6.64
CA VAL A 57 1.59 15.32 -6.25
C VAL A 57 0.52 15.21 -7.35
N PRO A 58 -0.69 14.73 -7.04
CA PRO A 58 -1.75 14.58 -8.02
C PRO A 58 -2.29 15.96 -8.43
N THR A 59 -2.88 16.03 -9.61
CA THR A 59 -3.54 17.26 -10.09
C THR A 59 -4.92 17.46 -9.48
N LYS A 60 -5.48 16.43 -8.85
CA LYS A 60 -6.79 16.44 -8.19
C LYS A 60 -6.64 16.76 -6.70
N PRO A 61 -7.69 17.26 -6.03
CA PRO A 61 -7.67 17.45 -4.58
C PRO A 61 -7.39 16.15 -3.83
N VAL A 62 -6.62 16.24 -2.76
CA VAL A 62 -6.44 15.15 -1.79
C VAL A 62 -7.25 15.49 -0.54
N ILE A 63 -8.29 14.71 -0.31
CA ILE A 63 -9.31 14.98 0.72
C ILE A 63 -9.25 13.90 1.79
N LYS A 64 -9.09 14.28 3.05
CA LYS A 64 -9.34 13.40 4.17
C LYS A 64 -10.81 13.46 4.56
N MET A 65 -11.52 12.35 4.36
CA MET A 65 -12.88 12.16 4.85
C MET A 65 -12.89 11.58 6.27
N ALA A 66 -13.77 12.08 7.14
CA ALA A 66 -13.91 11.63 8.52
C ALA A 66 -15.23 12.09 9.16
N LYS A 67 -15.49 11.69 10.40
CA LYS A 67 -16.54 12.32 11.23
C LYS A 67 -16.17 13.77 11.56
N ALA A 68 -17.16 14.65 11.66
CA ALA A 68 -17.01 16.07 11.97
C ALA A 68 -16.20 16.31 13.24
N GLU A 69 -16.43 15.51 14.30
CA GLU A 69 -15.68 15.60 15.55
C GLU A 69 -14.17 15.39 15.38
N HIS A 70 -13.76 14.54 14.42
CA HIS A 70 -12.35 14.29 14.13
C HIS A 70 -11.75 15.39 13.27
N VAL A 71 -12.51 15.92 12.30
CA VAL A 71 -12.10 17.09 11.51
C VAL A 71 -11.93 18.31 12.42
N ASP A 72 -12.87 18.53 13.34
CA ASP A 72 -12.82 19.62 14.30
C ASP A 72 -11.65 19.47 15.28
N ALA A 73 -11.39 18.27 15.79
CA ALA A 73 -10.22 18.00 16.61
C ALA A 73 -8.91 18.29 15.84
N PHE A 74 -8.82 17.85 14.58
CA PHE A 74 -7.65 18.14 13.74
C PHE A 74 -7.38 19.64 13.60
N PHE A 75 -8.38 20.46 13.26
CA PHE A 75 -8.17 21.91 13.14
C PHE A 75 -7.98 22.63 14.47
N ARG A 76 -8.44 22.05 15.58
CA ARG A 76 -8.28 22.64 16.91
C ARG A 76 -6.89 22.42 17.48
N ASP A 77 -6.37 21.19 17.39
CA ASP A 77 -5.16 20.78 18.11
C ASP A 77 -4.25 19.82 17.31
N GLY A 78 -4.54 19.60 16.03
CA GLY A 78 -3.77 18.70 15.17
C GLY A 78 -3.98 17.21 15.46
N SER A 79 -5.07 16.84 16.16
CA SER A 79 -5.39 15.42 16.42
C SER A 79 -5.59 14.63 15.13
N LEU A 80 -4.85 13.53 15.00
CA LEU A 80 -4.92 12.59 13.88
C LEU A 80 -4.82 11.15 14.38
N ARG A 81 -5.41 10.23 13.61
CA ARG A 81 -5.19 8.79 13.72
C ARG A 81 -4.46 8.27 12.49
N LEU A 82 -3.35 7.57 12.69
CA LEU A 82 -2.70 6.77 11.64
C LEU A 82 -3.06 5.30 11.84
N GLY A 83 -3.42 4.62 10.75
CA GLY A 83 -3.63 3.18 10.76
C GLY A 83 -2.32 2.43 10.55
N THR A 84 -2.40 1.10 10.61
CA THR A 84 -1.33 0.18 10.20
C THR A 84 -1.90 -0.82 9.21
N PHE A 85 -1.07 -1.48 8.40
CA PHE A 85 -1.54 -2.58 7.54
C PHE A 85 -2.22 -3.68 8.38
N SER A 86 -1.66 -4.00 9.56
CA SER A 86 -2.23 -4.97 10.49
C SER A 86 -3.62 -4.56 11.02
N TYR A 87 -3.85 -3.27 11.24
CA TYR A 87 -5.14 -2.74 11.65
C TYR A 87 -6.18 -2.90 10.55
N TYR A 88 -5.90 -2.40 9.34
CA TYR A 88 -6.83 -2.50 8.21
C TYR A 88 -7.08 -3.96 7.78
N ASN A 89 -6.09 -4.83 7.96
CA ASN A 89 -6.23 -6.27 7.73
C ASN A 89 -7.32 -6.93 8.57
N LYS A 90 -7.52 -6.43 9.80
CA LYS A 90 -8.43 -7.00 10.80
C LYS A 90 -9.69 -6.16 11.02
N PHE A 91 -9.81 -5.00 10.37
CA PHE A 91 -10.92 -4.11 10.59
C PHE A 91 -12.19 -4.68 9.96
N ASP A 92 -13.29 -4.74 10.71
CA ASP A 92 -14.48 -5.48 10.29
C ASP A 92 -15.39 -4.70 9.31
N HIS A 93 -15.16 -3.41 9.11
CA HIS A 93 -15.96 -2.59 8.21
C HIS A 93 -15.62 -2.85 6.74
N GLU A 94 -16.59 -3.18 5.90
CA GLU A 94 -16.34 -3.63 4.51
C GLU A 94 -15.59 -2.60 3.63
N GLU A 95 -15.83 -1.31 3.88
CA GLU A 95 -15.17 -0.22 3.13
C GLU A 95 -13.80 0.16 3.70
N ILE A 96 -13.46 -0.20 4.94
CA ILE A 96 -12.20 0.22 5.59
C ILE A 96 -11.26 -0.97 5.77
N GLY A 97 -11.82 -2.14 6.03
CA GLY A 97 -11.10 -3.39 6.19
C GLY A 97 -10.73 -4.02 4.86
N ASP A 98 -9.48 -4.49 4.77
CA ASP A 98 -9.01 -5.29 3.65
C ASP A 98 -8.18 -6.47 4.20
N ARG A 99 -8.77 -7.68 4.19
CA ARG A 99 -8.10 -8.90 4.67
C ARG A 99 -6.85 -9.29 3.87
N SER A 100 -6.61 -8.66 2.72
CA SER A 100 -5.38 -8.81 1.93
C SER A 100 -4.35 -7.70 2.19
N GLU A 101 -4.64 -6.79 3.12
CA GLU A 101 -3.76 -5.67 3.44
C GLU A 101 -2.47 -6.16 4.09
N GLY A 102 -1.34 -5.70 3.57
CA GLY A 102 0.00 -6.17 3.95
C GLY A 102 0.43 -7.49 3.30
N SER A 103 -0.37 -8.10 2.40
CA SER A 103 -0.01 -9.34 1.69
C SER A 103 0.18 -9.08 0.19
N PHE A 104 1.28 -9.56 -0.38
CA PHE A 104 1.67 -9.30 -1.77
C PHE A 104 2.40 -10.49 -2.39
N ILE A 105 2.30 -10.62 -3.72
CA ILE A 105 3.28 -11.39 -4.50
C ILE A 105 4.19 -10.40 -5.21
N LEU A 106 5.49 -10.49 -4.96
CA LEU A 106 6.50 -9.71 -5.64
C LEU A 106 7.17 -10.58 -6.70
N VAL A 107 7.38 -10.01 -7.89
CA VAL A 107 8.06 -10.66 -9.00
C VAL A 107 9.27 -9.82 -9.38
N GLY A 108 10.46 -10.31 -9.04
CA GLY A 108 11.72 -9.67 -9.40
C GLY A 108 12.24 -10.22 -10.73
N GLN A 109 12.50 -9.34 -11.69
CA GLN A 109 13.04 -9.71 -13.01
C GLN A 109 14.46 -9.19 -13.22
N CYS A 110 15.39 -10.09 -13.53
CA CYS A 110 16.68 -9.75 -14.11
C CYS A 110 17.07 -10.87 -15.09
N PRO A 111 16.86 -10.65 -16.42
CA PRO A 111 17.08 -11.68 -17.42
C PRO A 111 18.45 -12.36 -17.28
N PRO A 112 18.50 -13.70 -17.38
CA PRO A 112 17.40 -14.60 -17.72
C PRO A 112 16.47 -14.95 -16.54
N THR A 113 16.78 -14.51 -15.32
CA THR A 113 16.13 -15.01 -14.10
C THR A 113 14.89 -14.19 -13.74
N THR A 114 13.85 -14.88 -13.26
CA THR A 114 12.66 -14.28 -12.63
C THR A 114 12.38 -15.01 -11.32
N ALA A 115 12.18 -14.28 -10.24
CA ALA A 115 11.81 -14.85 -8.95
C ALA A 115 10.47 -14.33 -8.46
N PHE A 116 9.75 -15.18 -7.74
CA PHE A 116 8.46 -14.88 -7.12
C PHE A 116 8.62 -15.00 -5.61
N VAL A 117 8.07 -14.04 -4.89
CA VAL A 117 8.04 -14.03 -3.43
C VAL A 117 6.63 -13.71 -2.96
N GLU A 118 6.02 -14.60 -2.20
CA GLU A 118 4.78 -14.30 -1.49
C GLU A 118 5.14 -13.79 -0.10
N ILE A 119 4.86 -12.51 0.16
CA ILE A 119 5.27 -11.82 1.39
C ILE A 119 4.09 -11.28 2.18
N GLY A 120 4.25 -11.28 3.50
CA GLY A 120 3.52 -10.40 4.40
C GLY A 120 4.45 -9.31 4.92
N GLY A 121 4.11 -8.03 4.74
CA GLY A 121 4.97 -6.89 5.09
C GLY A 121 4.23 -5.57 5.31
N GLY A 122 4.99 -4.48 5.49
CA GLY A 122 4.48 -3.16 5.88
C GLY A 122 4.26 -3.01 7.39
N PHE A 123 4.78 -3.94 8.19
CA PHE A 123 4.59 -3.92 9.64
C PHE A 123 5.36 -2.81 10.34
N ASP A 124 6.30 -2.14 9.68
CA ASP A 124 7.03 -0.97 10.13
C ASP A 124 6.44 0.35 9.61
N HIS A 125 5.23 0.32 9.02
CA HIS A 125 4.62 1.50 8.39
C HIS A 125 3.32 1.93 9.05
N TYR A 126 3.24 3.21 9.39
CA TYR A 126 1.96 3.89 9.59
C TYR A 126 1.37 4.32 8.24
N VAL A 127 0.04 4.29 8.15
CA VAL A 127 -0.71 4.54 6.92
C VAL A 127 -1.79 5.60 7.17
N PHE A 128 -1.88 6.57 6.26
CA PHE A 128 -2.97 7.56 6.25
C PHE A 128 -3.64 7.61 4.88
N CYS A 129 -4.89 7.16 4.85
CA CYS A 129 -5.69 7.09 3.63
C CYS A 129 -6.52 8.37 3.45
N CYS A 130 -6.47 8.91 2.23
CA CYS A 130 -7.25 10.04 1.73
C CYS A 130 -7.96 9.63 0.44
N PHE A 131 -8.84 10.50 -0.05
CA PHE A 131 -9.54 10.40 -1.33
C PHE A 131 -8.89 11.34 -2.34
N CYS A 132 -8.61 10.86 -3.55
CA CYS A 132 -8.09 11.67 -4.67
C CYS A 132 -9.24 12.05 -5.61
N GLY A 133 -9.66 13.31 -5.57
CA GLY A 133 -10.77 13.82 -6.38
C GLY A 133 -11.74 14.69 -5.60
N GLU A 134 -12.88 14.99 -6.22
CA GLU A 134 -13.97 15.70 -5.58
C GLU A 134 -14.81 14.71 -4.77
N ALA A 135 -14.77 14.81 -3.44
CA ALA A 135 -15.61 14.00 -2.57
C ALA A 135 -17.04 14.55 -2.56
N ASP A 136 -18.00 13.78 -3.07
CA ASP A 136 -19.41 14.13 -2.95
C ASP A 136 -20.05 13.49 -1.69
N GLN A 137 -21.31 13.86 -1.42
CA GLN A 137 -22.05 13.33 -0.28
C GLN A 137 -22.25 11.80 -0.36
N ALA A 138 -22.38 11.25 -1.57
CA ALA A 138 -22.52 9.80 -1.74
C ALA A 138 -21.24 9.07 -1.34
N CYS A 139 -20.06 9.63 -1.65
CA CYS A 139 -18.77 9.10 -1.24
C CYS A 139 -18.64 9.09 0.28
N LEU A 140 -18.91 10.22 0.95
CA LEU A 140 -18.86 10.33 2.41
C LEU A 140 -19.77 9.31 3.12
N GLN A 141 -21.01 9.17 2.67
CA GLN A 141 -22.00 8.28 3.28
C GLN A 141 -21.59 6.80 3.25
N ARG A 142 -20.83 6.36 2.23
CA ARG A 142 -20.36 4.96 2.15
C ARG A 142 -19.43 4.57 3.30
N PHE A 143 -18.67 5.53 3.81
CA PHE A 143 -17.76 5.33 4.94
C PHE A 143 -18.38 5.75 6.28
N ASP A 144 -19.68 6.07 6.29
CA ASP A 144 -20.35 6.70 7.42
C ASP A 144 -19.59 7.96 7.88
N TYR A 145 -19.20 8.82 6.95
CA TYR A 145 -18.57 10.12 7.25
C TYR A 145 -19.53 11.27 6.93
N ASP A 146 -19.35 12.39 7.64
CA ASP A 146 -20.17 13.60 7.53
C ASP A 146 -19.34 14.88 7.36
N SER A 147 -18.01 14.76 7.30
CA SER A 147 -17.10 15.89 7.13
C SER A 147 -15.83 15.49 6.37
N SER A 148 -15.10 16.49 5.91
CA SER A 148 -13.79 16.30 5.29
C SER A 148 -12.90 17.52 5.48
N PHE A 149 -11.63 17.38 5.10
CA PHE A 149 -10.73 18.50 4.86
C PHE A 149 -9.78 18.18 3.71
N GLN A 150 -9.28 19.20 3.03
CA GLN A 150 -8.32 19.05 1.94
C GLN A 150 -6.90 19.28 2.43
N ILE A 151 -5.97 18.45 1.97
CA ILE A 151 -4.52 18.66 2.11
C ILE A 151 -4.06 19.45 0.88
N VAL A 152 -3.68 20.71 1.07
CA VAL A 152 -3.30 21.64 -0.01
C VAL A 152 -1.80 21.64 -0.30
N ASP A 153 -1.00 21.22 0.68
CA ASP A 153 0.45 21.00 0.54
C ASP A 153 0.79 19.59 1.07
N ILE A 154 0.85 18.66 0.14
CA ILE A 154 1.03 17.22 0.42
C ILE A 154 2.41 16.93 1.02
N GLU A 155 3.46 17.55 0.48
CA GLU A 155 4.83 17.35 0.96
C GLU A 155 5.03 18.00 2.32
N GLY A 156 4.51 19.21 2.52
CA GLY A 156 4.51 19.91 3.80
C GLY A 156 3.80 19.09 4.89
N PHE A 157 2.60 18.59 4.58
CA PHE A 157 1.84 17.72 5.48
C PHE A 157 2.60 16.44 5.83
N ALA A 158 3.13 15.73 4.83
CA ALA A 158 3.88 14.49 5.03
C ALA A 158 5.14 14.70 5.87
N THR A 159 5.86 15.80 5.60
CA THR A 159 7.09 16.19 6.32
C THR A 159 6.80 16.57 7.78
N ALA A 160 5.72 17.29 8.05
CA ALA A 160 5.32 17.65 9.41
C ALA A 160 5.06 16.40 10.27
N ILE A 161 4.29 15.44 9.73
CA ILE A 161 4.02 14.17 10.39
C ILE A 161 5.31 13.36 10.55
N GLN A 162 6.15 13.26 9.52
CA GLN A 162 7.42 12.53 9.61
C GLN A 162 8.28 13.02 10.78
N LYS A 163 8.48 14.35 10.88
CA LYS A 163 9.23 14.98 11.96
C LYS A 163 8.61 14.70 13.32
N ARG A 164 7.27 14.76 13.41
CA ARG A 164 6.53 14.53 14.65
C ARG A 164 6.69 13.09 15.17
N LEU A 165 6.70 12.12 14.25
CA LEU A 165 6.82 10.70 14.58
C LEU A 165 8.26 10.25 14.80
N GLY A 166 9.25 10.96 14.25
CA GLY A 166 10.61 10.44 14.13
C GLY A 166 10.71 9.31 13.10
N ALA A 167 9.87 9.36 12.06
CA ALA A 167 9.86 8.37 10.98
C ALA A 167 11.12 8.50 10.11
N LEU A 168 11.66 7.35 9.68
CA LEU A 168 12.85 7.25 8.84
C LEU A 168 12.62 7.88 7.46
N SER A 169 11.44 7.66 6.90
CA SER A 169 11.03 8.13 5.58
C SER A 169 9.52 8.27 5.50
N TYR A 170 9.03 8.90 4.43
CA TYR A 170 7.64 8.83 4.03
C TYR A 170 7.51 8.61 2.52
N ARG A 171 6.35 8.10 2.12
CA ARG A 171 5.90 8.04 0.73
C ARG A 171 4.45 8.46 0.62
N PHE A 172 4.07 8.94 -0.56
CA PHE A 172 2.67 9.10 -0.92
C PHE A 172 2.43 8.76 -2.39
N ALA A 173 1.24 8.27 -2.73
CA ALA A 173 0.81 8.06 -4.11
C ALA A 173 -0.70 7.82 -4.20
N GLU A 174 -1.26 8.01 -5.40
CA GLU A 174 -2.54 7.40 -5.77
C GLU A 174 -2.38 5.87 -5.83
N CYS A 175 -3.34 5.14 -5.27
CA CYS A 175 -3.32 3.69 -5.35
C CYS A 175 -3.61 3.19 -6.77
N VAL A 176 -2.86 2.19 -7.22
CA VAL A 176 -3.13 1.44 -8.45
C VAL A 176 -4.07 0.28 -8.12
N TYR A 177 -5.13 0.14 -8.90
CA TYR A 177 -6.11 -0.91 -8.72
C TYR A 177 -5.84 -2.06 -9.69
N SER A 178 -5.82 -3.27 -9.13
CA SER A 178 -5.66 -4.52 -9.88
C SER A 178 -6.46 -5.60 -9.16
N ARG A 179 -6.99 -6.56 -9.92
CA ARG A 179 -7.69 -7.72 -9.34
C ARG A 179 -6.84 -8.46 -8.31
N ASP A 180 -5.55 -8.57 -8.58
CA ASP A 180 -4.59 -9.30 -7.76
C ASP A 180 -3.43 -8.38 -7.33
N LYS A 181 -2.93 -8.57 -6.10
CA LYS A 181 -1.80 -7.80 -5.52
C LYS A 181 -0.46 -8.41 -5.92
N VAL A 182 -0.23 -8.50 -7.22
CA VAL A 182 1.03 -8.97 -7.81
C VAL A 182 1.78 -7.80 -8.39
N VAL A 183 2.98 -7.53 -7.89
CA VAL A 183 3.81 -6.42 -8.37
C VAL A 183 5.08 -6.96 -9.01
N VAL A 184 5.37 -6.48 -10.22
CA VAL A 184 6.52 -6.89 -11.03
C VAL A 184 7.51 -5.73 -11.08
N GLY A 185 8.75 -5.99 -10.73
CA GLY A 185 9.83 -5.00 -10.71
C GLY A 185 11.11 -5.52 -11.33
N ARG A 186 12.00 -4.61 -11.72
CA ARG A 186 13.32 -4.97 -12.24
C ARG A 186 14.35 -4.91 -11.12
N VAL A 187 15.16 -5.95 -10.99
CA VAL A 187 16.26 -5.97 -10.02
C VAL A 187 17.60 -5.72 -10.71
N GLU A 188 18.59 -5.30 -9.92
CA GLU A 188 19.96 -5.07 -10.39
C GLU A 188 20.60 -6.36 -10.93
N ARG A 189 21.55 -6.22 -11.86
CA ARG A 189 22.18 -7.37 -12.55
C ARG A 189 23.02 -8.27 -11.64
N ASP A 190 23.49 -7.74 -10.52
CA ASP A 190 24.28 -8.45 -9.51
C ASP A 190 23.39 -9.10 -8.43
N PHE A 191 22.06 -9.03 -8.58
CA PHE A 191 21.14 -9.62 -7.61
C PHE A 191 21.27 -11.16 -7.59
N ASP A 192 21.62 -11.73 -6.44
CA ASP A 192 21.68 -13.18 -6.25
C ASP A 192 20.33 -13.74 -5.77
N PHE A 193 19.54 -14.24 -6.71
CA PHE A 193 18.26 -14.91 -6.41
C PHE A 193 18.43 -16.20 -5.59
N ASN A 194 19.61 -16.80 -5.49
CA ASN A 194 19.79 -18.01 -4.70
C ASN A 194 20.03 -17.70 -3.21
N ARG A 195 20.18 -16.43 -2.85
CA ARG A 195 20.44 -16.00 -1.48
C ARG A 195 19.22 -15.29 -0.90
N MET A 196 18.64 -15.90 0.14
CA MET A 196 17.68 -15.21 0.98
C MET A 196 18.34 -14.04 1.70
N SER A 197 17.93 -12.82 1.37
CA SER A 197 18.46 -11.59 1.95
C SER A 197 17.34 -10.56 2.13
N ALA A 198 17.58 -9.53 2.95
CA ALA A 198 16.65 -8.42 3.10
C ALA A 198 16.31 -7.76 1.76
N ARG A 199 17.26 -7.76 0.80
CA ARG A 199 17.04 -7.23 -0.56
C ARG A 199 15.93 -7.96 -1.33
N LEU A 200 15.54 -9.18 -0.94
CA LEU A 200 14.38 -9.86 -1.54
C LEU A 200 13.06 -9.11 -1.24
N LEU A 201 12.97 -8.47 -0.07
CA LEU A 201 11.80 -7.68 0.32
C LEU A 201 11.72 -6.35 -0.46
N ASP A 202 12.86 -5.96 -1.04
CA ASP A 202 13.04 -4.77 -1.86
C ASP A 202 12.99 -5.06 -3.37
N PHE A 203 12.65 -6.30 -3.78
CA PHE A 203 12.42 -6.68 -5.20
C PHE A 203 11.60 -5.67 -5.97
N VAL A 204 10.60 -5.18 -5.26
CA VAL A 204 9.72 -4.12 -5.65
C VAL A 204 9.83 -3.12 -4.52
N ASN A 205 10.04 -1.86 -4.88
CA ASN A 205 10.11 -0.75 -3.94
C ASN A 205 8.83 -0.67 -3.05
N GLU A 206 8.67 0.40 -2.28
CA GLU A 206 7.47 0.69 -1.50
C GLU A 206 6.18 0.74 -2.34
N ALA A 207 6.27 0.69 -3.68
CA ALA A 207 5.17 0.58 -4.62
C ALA A 207 4.13 -0.50 -4.26
N LYS A 208 4.57 -1.64 -3.70
CA LYS A 208 3.69 -2.71 -3.22
C LYS A 208 2.61 -2.21 -2.25
N TYR A 209 2.91 -1.21 -1.43
CA TYR A 209 2.00 -0.63 -0.45
C TYR A 209 0.90 0.25 -1.05
N PHE A 210 0.90 0.46 -2.37
CA PHE A 210 -0.05 1.30 -3.08
C PHE A 210 -0.86 0.53 -4.12
N VAL A 211 -0.83 -0.81 -4.08
CA VAL A 211 -1.69 -1.65 -4.92
C VAL A 211 -2.90 -2.12 -4.12
N LYS A 212 -4.11 -1.91 -4.64
CA LYS A 212 -5.37 -2.35 -4.02
C LYS A 212 -6.20 -3.24 -4.94
N PRO A 213 -7.00 -4.16 -4.39
CA PRO A 213 -8.01 -4.90 -5.15
C PRO A 213 -9.00 -3.99 -5.89
N ASP A 214 -9.37 -4.35 -7.13
CA ASP A 214 -10.31 -3.59 -7.98
C ASP A 214 -11.65 -3.26 -7.30
N LYS A 215 -12.11 -4.11 -6.38
CA LYS A 215 -13.34 -3.89 -5.60
C LYS A 215 -13.31 -2.62 -4.74
N TYR A 216 -12.13 -2.02 -4.53
CA TYR A 216 -11.92 -0.77 -3.80
C TYR A 216 -11.63 0.42 -4.73
N SER A 217 -11.72 0.27 -6.05
CA SER A 217 -11.41 1.34 -7.03
C SER A 217 -12.26 2.59 -6.85
N HIS A 218 -13.51 2.45 -6.38
CA HIS A 218 -14.39 3.56 -6.07
C HIS A 218 -13.87 4.46 -4.95
N GLN A 219 -12.92 3.98 -4.13
CA GLN A 219 -12.35 4.76 -3.04
C GLN A 219 -11.37 5.82 -3.53
N SER A 220 -10.87 5.69 -4.77
CA SER A 220 -9.87 6.60 -5.37
C SER A 220 -8.79 7.01 -4.36
N GLU A 221 -8.31 6.02 -3.61
CA GLU A 221 -7.43 6.24 -2.46
C GLU A 221 -6.13 6.91 -2.87
N PHE A 222 -5.82 7.99 -2.16
CA PHE A 222 -4.49 8.58 -2.08
C PHE A 222 -3.92 8.20 -0.72
N ARG A 223 -2.77 7.54 -0.72
CA ARG A 223 -2.19 6.98 0.51
C ARG A 223 -0.92 7.73 0.87
N PHE A 224 -0.74 7.97 2.16
CA PHE A 224 0.56 8.28 2.75
C PHE A 224 1.03 7.09 3.58
N THR A 225 2.34 6.85 3.57
CA THR A 225 2.99 5.88 4.45
C THR A 225 4.21 6.51 5.12
N TRP A 226 4.42 6.22 6.40
CA TRP A 226 5.62 6.63 7.14
C TRP A 226 6.32 5.40 7.70
N GLN A 227 7.58 5.21 7.33
CA GLN A 227 8.40 4.11 7.81
C GLN A 227 8.98 4.43 9.18
N MET A 228 8.76 3.55 10.15
CA MET A 228 9.23 3.66 11.52
C MET A 228 10.51 2.86 11.73
N PRO A 229 11.36 3.21 12.72
CA PRO A 229 12.55 2.43 13.05
C PRO A 229 12.25 1.06 13.69
N SER A 230 10.97 0.77 13.96
CA SER A 230 10.50 -0.47 14.58
C SER A 230 9.10 -0.82 14.07
N ASP A 231 8.71 -2.09 14.21
CA ASP A 231 7.36 -2.55 13.89
C ASP A 231 6.27 -1.75 14.65
N VAL A 232 5.15 -1.52 13.97
CA VAL A 232 3.92 -0.88 14.43
C VAL A 232 2.72 -1.77 14.08
N ASP A 233 1.97 -2.19 15.10
CA ASP A 233 0.86 -3.14 14.94
C ASP A 233 -0.51 -2.56 15.28
N VAL A 234 -0.53 -1.45 16.04
CA VAL A 234 -1.76 -0.75 16.46
C VAL A 234 -1.85 0.63 15.82
N PRO A 235 -3.08 1.16 15.62
CA PRO A 235 -3.26 2.55 15.23
C PRO A 235 -2.62 3.50 16.24
N LEU A 236 -2.16 4.65 15.73
CA LEU A 236 -1.57 5.70 16.54
C LEU A 236 -2.46 6.94 16.52
N ASP A 237 -2.98 7.30 17.69
CA ASP A 237 -3.59 8.59 17.94
C ASP A 237 -2.54 9.56 18.47
N PHE A 238 -2.39 10.71 17.82
CA PHE A 238 -1.38 11.71 18.18
C PHE A 238 -1.80 13.11 17.76
N GLN A 239 -1.07 14.11 18.24
CA GLN A 239 -1.25 15.51 17.87
C GLN A 239 -0.06 16.00 17.02
N CYS A 240 -0.36 16.62 15.89
CA CYS A 240 0.59 17.35 15.05
C CYS A 240 -0.02 18.70 14.63
N PRO A 241 0.01 19.72 15.52
CA PRO A 241 -0.53 21.05 15.20
C PRO A 241 0.10 21.65 13.94
N GLU A 242 1.36 21.34 13.66
CA GLU A 242 2.08 21.82 12.48
C GLU A 242 1.47 21.33 11.17
N ALA A 243 0.81 20.16 11.16
CA ALA A 243 0.18 19.62 9.95
C ALA A 243 -1.04 20.43 9.49
N VAL A 244 -1.68 21.16 10.42
CA VAL A 244 -2.90 21.94 10.15
C VAL A 244 -2.67 23.04 9.12
N GLN A 245 -1.49 23.66 9.11
CA GLN A 245 -1.18 24.76 8.19
C GLN A 245 -1.14 24.34 6.71
N TYR A 246 -1.03 23.03 6.44
CA TYR A 246 -1.00 22.45 5.11
C TYR A 246 -2.38 21.95 4.64
N CYS A 247 -3.43 22.28 5.40
CA CYS A 247 -4.78 21.80 5.18
C CYS A 247 -5.79 22.95 5.18
N GLN A 248 -6.92 22.74 4.50
CA GLN A 248 -8.08 23.63 4.54
C GLN A 248 -9.36 22.83 4.76
N ARG A 249 -10.34 23.45 5.42
CA ARG A 249 -11.67 22.87 5.61
C ARG A 249 -12.44 22.82 4.31
#